data_AF-A0A9D5J6M1-F1
#
_entry.id   AF-A0A9D5J6M1-F1
#
_cell.length_a   1.000
_cell.length_b   1.000
_cell.length_c   1.000
_cell.angle_alpha   90.00
_cell.angle_beta   90.00
_cell.angle_gamma   90.00
#
_symmetry.space_group_name_H-M   'P 1'
#
loop_
_entity.id
_entity.type
_entity.pdbx_description
1 polymer ?
#
loop_
_entity_poly.entity_id
_entity_poly.type
_entity_poly.pdbx_seq_one_letter_code
_entity_poly.pdbx_strand_id
1 'polypeptide(L)'
;MVGPTRQSTSTDAGGAFRFASVASGVYVLSITKAGFQETRQEDVAVLAGSTATVNAQLVASSFSSLRLIGRVSTNAPGRAIINTSPGAIAVISNQAFVDQGQQQVTKILNETPGIVASRSGFFNGSDQATPVIPQIRGALPYETETLVDGHPVSVGADGYFAPLYLNP
;
A
#
# COMPACT_ATOMS: atom_id res chain seq x y z
N MET A 1 10.95 19.38 48.79
CA MET A 1 9.99 18.44 48.17
C MET A 1 10.78 17.55 47.22
N VAL A 2 10.80 16.24 47.46
CA VAL A 2 11.48 15.29 46.56
C VAL A 2 10.51 14.99 45.42
N GLY A 3 10.94 15.22 44.19
CA GLY A 3 10.15 14.93 42.98
C GLY A 3 9.93 13.42 42.80
N PRO A 4 9.17 13.01 41.77
CA PRO A 4 8.95 11.59 41.49
C PRO A 4 10.29 10.86 41.27
N THR A 5 10.62 9.95 42.18
CA THR A 5 11.83 9.12 42.08
C THR A 5 11.58 7.99 41.08
N ARG A 6 12.29 8.00 39.96
CA ARG A 6 12.31 6.91 38.98
C ARG A 6 13.56 6.06 39.19
N GLN A 7 13.39 4.74 39.28
CA GLN A 7 14.49 3.78 39.29
C GLN A 7 14.31 2.77 38.14
N SER A 8 15.42 2.20 37.68
CA SER A 8 15.43 1.12 36.70
C SER A 8 16.48 0.07 37.06
N THR A 9 16.17 -1.19 36.80
CA THR A 9 17.09 -2.32 36.96
C THR A 9 16.84 -3.32 35.82
N SER A 10 17.76 -4.27 35.63
CA SER A 10 17.60 -5.37 34.69
C SER A 10 17.33 -6.66 35.45
N THR A 11 16.52 -7.54 34.87
CA THR A 11 16.33 -8.90 35.40
C THR A 11 17.57 -9.75 35.13
N ASP A 12 17.85 -10.71 36.02
CA ASP A 12 18.87 -11.74 35.78
C ASP A 12 18.41 -12.82 34.78
N ALA A 13 19.24 -13.85 34.58
CA ALA A 13 18.94 -14.96 33.68
C ALA A 13 17.72 -15.81 34.11
N GLY A 14 17.37 -15.79 35.39
CA GLY A 14 16.19 -16.44 35.95
C GLY A 14 14.94 -15.55 35.97
N GLY A 15 15.06 -14.28 35.55
CA GLY A 15 13.97 -13.30 35.57
C GLY A 15 13.82 -12.55 36.89
N ALA A 16 14.69 -12.76 37.88
CA ALA A 16 14.62 -12.05 39.15
C ALA A 16 15.17 -10.63 39.03
N PHE A 17 14.58 -9.69 39.77
CA PHE A 17 15.01 -8.30 39.84
C PHE A 17 14.86 -7.76 41.26
N ARG A 18 15.61 -6.72 41.59
CA ARG A 18 15.52 -6.05 42.89
C ARG A 18 15.79 -4.56 42.77
N PHE A 19 14.98 -3.78 43.48
CA PHE A 19 15.24 -2.38 43.76
C PHE A 19 15.64 -2.23 45.24
N ALA A 20 16.75 -1.55 45.51
CA ALA A 20 17.23 -1.31 46.86
C ALA A 20 16.91 0.12 47.30
N SER A 21 16.63 0.31 48.60
CA SER A 21 16.41 1.62 49.20
C SER A 21 15.30 2.43 48.51
N VAL A 22 14.20 1.75 48.14
CA VAL A 22 12.99 2.40 47.62
C VAL A 22 12.29 3.09 48.80
N ALA A 23 12.00 4.37 48.66
CA ALA A 23 11.24 5.10 49.67
C ALA A 23 9.82 4.53 49.80
N SER A 24 9.18 4.72 50.96
CA SER A 24 7.79 4.32 51.11
C SER A 24 6.88 5.16 50.21
N GLY A 25 5.98 4.51 49.48
CA GLY A 25 5.10 5.17 48.52
C GLY A 25 4.36 4.17 47.64
N VAL A 26 3.52 4.70 46.75
CA VAL A 26 2.82 3.92 45.72
C VAL A 26 3.53 4.16 44.39
N TYR A 27 3.83 3.07 43.68
CA TYR A 27 4.63 3.08 42.47
C TYR A 27 3.94 2.36 41.32
N VAL A 28 4.37 2.70 40.11
CA VAL A 28 4.05 1.96 38.88
C VAL A 28 5.28 1.17 38.47
N LEU A 29 5.12 -0.15 38.34
CA LEU A 29 6.16 -1.02 37.80
C LEU A 29 5.92 -1.21 36.30
N SER A 30 6.90 -0.84 35.47
CA SER A 30 6.87 -1.06 34.03
C SER A 30 8.00 -2.00 33.62
N ILE A 31 7.67 -3.06 32.88
CA ILE A 31 8.61 -4.09 32.46
C ILE A 31 8.56 -4.20 30.94
N THR A 32 9.72 -4.08 30.31
CA THR A 32 9.87 -4.10 28.86
C THR A 32 10.87 -5.16 28.44
N LYS A 33 10.50 -5.98 27.46
CA LYS A 33 11.40 -6.95 26.81
C LYS A 33 11.04 -7.04 25.33
N ALA A 34 12.05 -7.01 24.45
CA ALA A 34 11.83 -7.17 23.02
C ALA A 34 11.11 -8.50 22.72
N GLY A 35 10.08 -8.46 21.86
CA GLY A 35 9.23 -9.61 21.54
C GLY A 35 8.11 -9.87 22.56
N PHE A 36 7.94 -9.02 23.57
CA PHE A 36 6.85 -9.07 24.54
C PHE A 36 6.12 -7.73 24.62
N GLN A 37 4.84 -7.76 24.98
CA GLN A 37 4.09 -6.55 25.29
C GLN A 37 4.65 -5.92 26.58
N GLU A 38 4.62 -4.58 26.66
CA GLU A 38 4.95 -3.87 27.90
C GLU A 38 3.95 -4.26 28.98
N THR A 39 4.45 -4.76 30.12
CA THR A 39 3.63 -5.09 31.28
C THR A 39 3.73 -3.95 32.28
N ARG A 40 2.56 -3.44 32.70
CA ARG A 40 2.44 -2.44 33.76
C ARG A 40 1.65 -3.00 34.94
N GLN A 41 2.19 -2.79 36.13
CA GLN A 41 1.48 -3.00 37.39
C GLN A 41 1.38 -1.65 38.09
N GLU A 42 0.15 -1.15 38.17
CA GLU A 42 -0.19 0.04 38.93
C GLU A 42 -0.28 -0.30 40.43
N ASP A 43 -0.32 0.72 41.28
CA ASP A 43 -0.62 0.60 42.71
C ASP A 43 0.31 -0.30 43.54
N VAL A 44 1.60 -0.39 43.17
CA VAL A 44 2.61 -1.14 43.93
C VAL A 44 2.99 -0.36 45.19
N ALA A 45 2.42 -0.75 46.35
CA ALA A 45 2.68 -0.11 47.63
C ALA A 45 3.97 -0.64 48.28
N VAL A 46 4.88 0.28 48.61
CA VAL A 46 6.10 0.02 49.38
C VAL A 46 5.94 0.68 50.76
N LEU A 47 5.96 -0.13 51.81
CA LEU A 47 5.88 0.33 53.20
C LEU A 47 7.30 0.51 53.79
N ALA A 48 7.44 1.47 54.70
CA ALA A 48 8.73 1.74 55.35
C ALA A 48 9.24 0.50 56.09
N GLY A 49 10.51 0.16 55.88
CA GLY A 49 11.15 -1.00 56.51
C GLY A 49 10.66 -2.37 56.04
N SER A 50 9.83 -2.44 55.00
CA SER A 50 9.28 -3.69 54.47
C SER A 50 9.70 -3.93 53.01
N THR A 51 9.74 -5.19 52.61
CA THR A 51 9.96 -5.59 51.22
C THR A 51 8.62 -5.86 50.54
N ALA A 52 8.34 -5.16 49.44
CA ALA A 52 7.23 -5.49 48.56
C ALA A 52 7.68 -6.54 47.53
N THR A 53 6.95 -7.65 47.44
CA THR A 53 7.19 -8.70 46.44
C THR A 53 6.17 -8.60 45.33
N VAL A 54 6.65 -8.53 44.09
CA VAL A 54 5.83 -8.39 42.89
C VAL A 54 6.27 -9.44 41.88
N ASN A 55 5.29 -10.10 41.25
CA ASN A 55 5.51 -11.04 40.16
C ASN A 55 4.83 -10.48 38.92
N ALA A 56 5.51 -10.54 37.78
CA ALA A 56 4.96 -10.10 36.50
C ALA A 56 5.08 -11.21 35.47
N GLN A 57 4.01 -11.38 34.69
CA GLN A 57 4.00 -12.29 33.56
C GLN A 57 4.05 -11.48 32.27
N LEU A 58 5.03 -11.79 31.42
CA LEU A 58 5.15 -11.18 30.11
C LEU A 58 4.34 -11.96 29.08
N VAL A 59 3.57 -11.24 28.27
CA VAL A 59 2.82 -11.81 27.14
C VAL A 59 3.62 -11.58 25.87
N ALA A 60 3.91 -12.65 25.13
CA ALA A 60 4.63 -12.55 23.86
C ALA A 60 3.86 -11.64 22.89
N SER A 61 4.56 -10.73 22.23
CA SER A 61 3.98 -9.92 21.17
C SER A 61 3.57 -10.85 20.03
N SER A 62 2.28 -11.00 19.78
CA SER A 62 1.79 -11.64 18.56
C SER A 62 1.61 -10.56 17.48
N PHE A 63 2.06 -10.87 16.26
CA PHE A 63 1.78 -10.04 15.08
C PHE A 63 0.38 -10.33 14.52
N SER A 64 -0.62 -10.52 15.39
CA SER A 64 -1.98 -10.86 15.00
C SER A 64 -2.76 -9.68 14.40
N SER A 65 -2.24 -8.46 14.54
CA SER A 65 -2.81 -7.26 13.92
C SER A 65 -1.94 -6.78 12.76
N LEU A 66 -2.60 -6.41 11.67
CA LEU A 66 -1.96 -5.71 10.56
C LEU A 66 -1.32 -4.42 11.09
N ARG A 67 -0.01 -4.25 10.86
CA ARG A 67 0.72 -3.03 11.18
C ARG A 67 1.11 -2.34 9.88
N LEU A 68 0.73 -1.08 9.73
CA LEU A 68 1.23 -0.24 8.64
C LEU A 68 2.73 -0.02 8.85
N ILE A 69 3.55 -0.54 7.94
CA ILE A 69 5.03 -0.42 7.99
C ILE A 69 5.56 0.72 7.11
N GLY A 70 4.71 1.31 6.28
CA GLY A 70 5.07 2.41 5.40
C GLY A 70 3.87 2.92 4.62
N ARG A 71 3.93 4.17 4.17
CA ARG A 71 2.91 4.80 3.33
C ARG A 71 3.57 5.38 2.10
N VAL A 72 2.97 5.11 0.94
CA VAL A 72 3.31 5.77 -0.31
C VAL A 72 2.12 6.64 -0.71
N SER A 73 2.39 7.85 -1.17
CA SER A 73 1.38 8.81 -1.62
C SER A 73 1.86 9.58 -2.83
N THR A 74 0.93 10.08 -3.66
CA THR A 74 1.23 10.98 -4.77
C THR A 74 0.75 12.39 -4.43
N ASN A 75 1.41 13.42 -4.99
CA ASN A 75 1.02 14.83 -4.86
C ASN A 75 0.13 15.32 -6.03
N ALA A 76 -0.24 14.41 -6.94
CA ALA A 76 -1.06 14.68 -8.12
C ALA A 76 -2.35 13.85 -8.08
N PRO A 77 -3.31 14.19 -7.20
CA PRO A 77 -4.56 13.45 -7.06
C PRO A 77 -5.31 13.41 -8.39
N GLY A 78 -5.80 12.22 -8.78
CA GLY A 78 -6.51 12.01 -10.05
C GLY A 78 -5.62 11.87 -11.30
N ARG A 79 -4.32 12.20 -11.22
CA ARG A 79 -3.35 12.01 -12.32
C ARG A 79 -2.41 10.84 -12.07
N ALA A 80 -1.84 10.74 -10.88
CA ALA A 80 -0.91 9.68 -10.51
C ALA A 80 -1.61 8.68 -9.59
N ILE A 81 -2.01 7.54 -10.15
CA ILE A 81 -2.64 6.43 -9.43
C ILE A 81 -1.54 5.48 -8.96
N ILE A 82 -1.57 5.10 -7.67
CA ILE A 82 -0.72 4.03 -7.15
C ILE A 82 -1.38 2.71 -7.52
N ASN A 83 -0.75 1.96 -8.41
CA ASN A 83 -1.18 0.61 -8.70
C ASN A 83 -0.83 -0.32 -7.53
N THR A 84 -1.85 -0.83 -6.85
CA THR A 84 -1.71 -1.79 -5.75
C THR A 84 -1.99 -3.23 -6.18
N SER A 85 -2.25 -3.46 -7.47
CA SER A 85 -2.40 -4.79 -8.05
C SER A 85 -1.02 -5.41 -8.34
N PRO A 86 -0.88 -6.75 -8.28
CA PRO A 86 0.33 -7.44 -8.75
C PRO A 86 0.59 -7.28 -10.26
N GLY A 87 -0.44 -6.96 -11.06
CA GLY A 87 -0.33 -6.79 -12.51
C GLY A 87 0.10 -5.38 -12.91
N ALA A 88 0.69 -5.23 -14.11
CA ALA A 88 1.01 -3.91 -14.66
C ALA A 88 -0.27 -3.22 -15.16
N ILE A 89 -0.55 -2.03 -14.63
CA ILE A 89 -1.71 -1.20 -15.03
C ILE A 89 -1.18 0.18 -15.42
N ALA A 90 -1.60 0.65 -16.59
CA ALA A 90 -1.44 2.03 -17.02
C ALA A 90 -2.83 2.65 -17.16
N VAL A 91 -3.06 3.77 -16.48
CA VAL A 91 -4.32 4.52 -16.56
C VAL A 91 -4.06 5.85 -17.23
N ILE A 92 -4.71 6.07 -18.37
CA ILE A 92 -4.68 7.32 -19.11
C ILE A 92 -5.96 8.08 -18.73
N SER A 93 -5.82 9.19 -18.01
CA SER A 93 -6.96 10.04 -17.62
C SER A 93 -7.40 10.96 -18.76
N ASN A 94 -8.63 11.45 -18.73
CA ASN A 94 -9.12 12.47 -19.68
C ASN A 94 -8.23 13.73 -19.70
N GLN A 95 -7.60 14.08 -18.58
CA GLN A 95 -6.70 15.23 -18.51
C GLN A 95 -5.48 15.08 -19.44
N ALA A 96 -5.00 13.84 -19.68
CA ALA A 96 -3.89 13.60 -20.59
C ALA A 96 -4.24 14.01 -22.03
N PHE A 97 -5.47 13.74 -22.47
CA PHE A 97 -5.98 14.15 -23.78
C PHE A 97 -6.05 15.68 -23.90
N VAL A 98 -6.55 16.34 -22.86
CA VAL A 98 -6.65 17.81 -22.78
C VAL A 98 -5.27 18.47 -22.85
N ASP A 99 -4.31 17.99 -22.04
CA ASP A 99 -2.96 18.56 -21.97
C ASP A 99 -2.22 18.47 -23.30
N GLN A 100 -2.39 17.36 -24.03
CA GLN A 100 -1.72 17.13 -25.30
C GLN A 100 -2.49 17.71 -26.50
N GLY A 101 -3.68 18.26 -26.28
CA GLY A 101 -4.59 18.70 -27.35
C GLY A 101 -4.95 17.58 -28.32
N GLN A 102 -5.08 16.34 -27.82
CA GLN A 102 -5.38 15.16 -28.63
C GLN A 102 -6.81 14.70 -28.40
N GLN A 103 -7.53 14.49 -29.50
CA GLN A 103 -8.88 13.93 -29.46
C GLN A 103 -8.88 12.43 -29.76
N GLN A 104 -7.81 11.91 -30.36
CA GLN A 104 -7.73 10.52 -30.81
C GLN A 104 -7.06 9.61 -29.77
N VAL A 105 -7.79 8.59 -29.30
CA VAL A 105 -7.30 7.53 -28.41
C VAL A 105 -6.05 6.83 -28.98
N THR A 106 -6.02 6.58 -30.28
CA THR A 106 -4.91 5.91 -30.96
C THR A 106 -3.58 6.62 -30.80
N LYS A 107 -3.58 7.96 -30.77
CA LYS A 107 -2.36 8.74 -30.62
C LYS A 107 -1.84 8.63 -29.19
N ILE A 108 -2.72 8.78 -28.19
CA ILE A 108 -2.33 8.63 -26.79
C ILE A 108 -1.80 7.22 -26.51
N LEU A 109 -2.44 6.20 -27.07
CA LEU A 109 -1.96 4.81 -26.95
C LEU A 109 -0.55 4.65 -27.53
N ASN A 110 -0.26 5.21 -28.70
CA ASN A 110 1.08 5.14 -29.31
C ASN A 110 2.15 5.96 -28.57
N GLU A 111 1.76 6.95 -27.78
CA GLU A 111 2.68 7.70 -26.91
C GLU A 111 2.93 6.97 -25.57
N THR A 112 2.16 5.93 -25.27
CA THR A 112 2.31 5.14 -24.04
C THR A 112 3.36 4.06 -24.23
N PRO A 113 4.46 4.04 -23.44
CA PRO A 113 5.53 3.07 -23.62
C PRO A 113 5.05 1.61 -23.56
N GLY A 114 5.51 0.82 -24.54
CA GLY A 114 5.14 -0.60 -24.65
C GLY A 114 3.76 -0.85 -25.26
N ILE A 115 3.06 0.18 -25.71
CA ILE A 115 1.81 0.07 -26.48
C ILE A 115 2.08 0.51 -27.92
N VAL A 116 1.61 -0.29 -28.88
CA VAL A 116 1.58 0.07 -30.30
C VAL A 116 0.14 -0.12 -30.79
N ALA A 117 -0.46 0.95 -31.27
CA ALA A 117 -1.79 0.95 -31.88
C ALA A 117 -1.65 1.18 -33.39
N SER A 118 -1.75 0.10 -34.17
CA SER A 118 -1.56 0.13 -35.63
C SER A 118 -2.88 -0.02 -36.37
N ARG A 119 -3.00 0.57 -37.57
CA ARG A 119 -4.17 0.37 -38.44
C ARG A 119 -3.98 -0.89 -39.27
N SER A 120 -5.06 -1.63 -39.50
CA SER A 120 -5.04 -2.79 -40.39
C SER A 120 -4.68 -2.38 -41.83
N GLY A 121 -3.72 -3.10 -42.44
CA GLY A 121 -3.28 -2.86 -43.82
C GLY A 121 -4.26 -3.37 -44.90
N PHE A 122 -5.32 -4.08 -44.50
CA PHE A 122 -6.34 -4.61 -45.41
C PHE A 122 -7.43 -3.59 -45.76
N PHE A 123 -7.42 -2.41 -45.13
CA PHE A 123 -8.42 -1.36 -45.29
C PHE A 123 -7.77 -0.03 -45.65
N ASN A 124 -8.59 0.95 -46.05
CA ASN A 124 -8.13 2.30 -46.31
C ASN A 124 -7.65 2.96 -45.01
N GLY A 125 -6.34 3.13 -44.85
CA GLY A 125 -5.76 3.75 -43.64
C GLY A 125 -6.20 5.19 -43.38
N SER A 126 -6.78 5.87 -44.39
CA SER A 126 -7.35 7.22 -44.26
C SER A 126 -8.80 7.22 -43.78
N ASP A 127 -9.47 6.06 -43.78
CA ASP A 127 -10.82 5.92 -43.25
C ASP A 127 -10.78 5.90 -41.71
N GLN A 128 -11.68 6.67 -41.10
CA GLN A 128 -11.82 6.74 -39.65
C GLN A 128 -12.47 5.47 -39.08
N ALA A 129 -13.19 4.69 -39.90
CA ALA A 129 -13.76 3.40 -39.52
C ALA A 129 -12.73 2.25 -39.54
N THR A 130 -11.54 2.45 -40.11
CA THR A 130 -10.53 1.38 -40.22
C THR A 130 -10.15 0.83 -38.85
N PRO A 131 -10.23 -0.50 -38.65
CA PRO A 131 -9.89 -1.13 -37.39
C PRO A 131 -8.45 -0.84 -36.95
N VAL A 132 -8.31 -0.54 -35.66
CA VAL A 132 -7.03 -0.35 -34.99
C VAL A 132 -6.75 -1.55 -34.09
N ILE A 133 -5.49 -1.96 -34.12
CA ILE A 133 -4.94 -3.12 -33.43
C ILE A 133 -4.05 -2.62 -32.29
N PRO A 134 -4.52 -2.63 -31.03
CA PRO A 134 -3.67 -2.38 -29.89
C PRO A 134 -2.82 -3.62 -29.60
N GLN A 135 -1.52 -3.42 -29.47
CA GLN A 135 -0.56 -4.44 -29.08
C GLN A 135 0.20 -3.96 -27.85
N ILE A 136 0.16 -4.77 -26.79
CA ILE A 136 0.90 -4.48 -25.56
C ILE A 136 2.12 -5.39 -25.54
N ARG A 137 3.32 -4.80 -25.48
CA ARG A 137 4.61 -5.50 -25.37
C ARG A 137 4.85 -6.54 -26.47
N GLY A 138 4.40 -6.25 -27.69
CA GLY A 138 4.57 -7.13 -28.86
C GLY A 138 3.58 -8.29 -28.92
N ALA A 139 2.53 -8.28 -28.09
CA ALA A 139 1.45 -9.26 -28.14
C ALA A 139 0.79 -9.32 -29.53
N LEU A 140 0.29 -10.51 -29.86
CA LEU A 140 -0.46 -10.76 -31.08
C LEU A 140 -1.85 -10.10 -31.00
N PRO A 141 -2.48 -9.82 -32.15
CA PRO A 141 -3.75 -9.09 -32.18
C PRO A 141 -4.91 -9.71 -31.39
N TYR A 142 -4.89 -11.01 -31.13
CA TYR A 142 -5.89 -11.77 -30.38
C TYR A 142 -5.50 -12.02 -28.91
N GLU A 143 -4.36 -11.48 -28.46
CA GLU A 143 -3.90 -11.60 -27.08
C GLU A 143 -4.27 -10.38 -26.23
N THR A 144 -4.75 -9.30 -26.86
CA THR A 144 -5.21 -8.09 -26.20
C THR A 144 -6.72 -8.01 -26.36
N GLU A 145 -7.47 -7.81 -25.28
CA GLU A 145 -8.91 -7.57 -25.34
C GLU A 145 -9.17 -6.06 -25.30
N THR A 146 -10.12 -5.57 -26.11
CA THR A 146 -10.58 -4.18 -26.05
C THR A 146 -12.04 -4.13 -25.64
N LEU A 147 -12.32 -3.36 -24.58
CA LEU A 147 -13.64 -3.23 -23.97
C LEU A 147 -14.04 -1.76 -23.88
N VAL A 148 -15.34 -1.49 -23.99
CA VAL A 148 -15.97 -0.23 -23.59
C VAL A 148 -17.02 -0.57 -22.53
N ASP A 149 -16.93 0.07 -21.37
CA ASP A 149 -17.81 -0.19 -20.21
C ASP A 149 -17.92 -1.68 -19.83
N GLY A 150 -16.83 -2.44 -20.02
CA GLY A 150 -16.78 -3.89 -19.75
C GLY A 150 -17.37 -4.78 -20.85
N HIS A 151 -17.77 -4.22 -21.98
CA HIS A 151 -18.33 -4.96 -23.12
C HIS A 151 -17.33 -5.00 -24.29
N PRO A 152 -17.12 -6.15 -24.93
CA PRO A 152 -16.26 -6.25 -26.11
C PRO A 152 -16.73 -5.35 -27.25
N VAL A 153 -15.79 -4.62 -27.87
CA VAL A 153 -16.08 -3.75 -29.02
C VAL A 153 -15.82 -4.42 -30.37
N SER A 154 -15.28 -5.64 -30.35
CA SER A 154 -15.09 -6.50 -31.50
C SER A 154 -15.92 -7.77 -31.33
N VAL A 155 -16.37 -8.33 -32.46
CA VAL A 155 -16.93 -9.67 -32.52
C VAL A 155 -15.82 -10.64 -32.88
N GLY A 156 -15.62 -11.70 -32.09
CA GLY A 156 -14.54 -12.69 -32.30
C GLY A 156 -13.45 -12.63 -31.23
N ALA A 157 -12.34 -13.35 -31.47
CA ALA A 157 -11.23 -13.46 -30.51
C ALA A 157 -10.18 -12.34 -30.63
N ASP A 158 -10.44 -11.32 -31.44
CA ASP A 158 -9.47 -10.27 -31.76
C ASP A 158 -9.68 -8.99 -30.95
N GLY A 159 -8.60 -8.32 -30.58
CA GLY A 159 -8.59 -7.09 -29.77
C GLY A 159 -8.88 -5.78 -30.49
N TYR A 160 -9.42 -5.82 -31.70
CA TYR A 160 -9.55 -4.62 -32.53
C TYR A 160 -10.61 -3.65 -32.02
N PHE A 161 -10.46 -2.37 -32.32
CA PHE A 161 -11.52 -1.37 -32.15
C PHE A 161 -11.60 -0.44 -33.36
N ALA A 162 -12.79 0.10 -33.63
CA ALA A 162 -12.94 1.17 -34.60
C ALA A 162 -12.76 2.53 -33.89
N PRO A 163 -11.94 3.46 -34.43
CA PRO A 163 -11.77 4.80 -33.84
C PRO A 163 -13.07 5.58 -33.66
N LEU A 164 -14.09 5.32 -34.50
CA LEU A 164 -15.42 5.93 -34.40
C LEU A 164 -16.14 5.66 -33.08
N TYR A 165 -15.82 4.58 -32.37
CA TYR A 165 -16.44 4.29 -31.08
C TYR A 165 -15.82 5.06 -29.91
N LEU A 166 -14.65 5.68 -30.11
CA LEU A 166 -13.82 6.21 -29.04
C LEU A 166 -13.43 7.69 -29.24
N ASN A 167 -13.71 8.27 -30.41
CA ASN A 167 -13.63 9.71 -30.62
C ASN A 167 -14.92 10.38 -30.11
N PRO A 168 -14.84 11.47 -29.32
CA PRO A 168 -15.99 12.33 -29.04
C PRO A 168 -16.48 13.06 -30.30
#